data_AF-A0A1Q5HTH5-F1
#
_entry.id   AF-A0A1Q5HTH5-F1
#
_cell.length_a   1.000
_cell.length_b   1.000
_cell.length_c   1.000
_cell.angle_alpha   90.00
_cell.angle_beta   90.00
_cell.angle_gamma   90.00
#
_symmetry.space_group_name_H-M   'P 1'
#
loop_
_entity.id
_entity.type
_entity.pdbx_description
1 polymer ?
#
loop_
_entity_poly.entity_id
_entity_poly.type
_entity_poly.pdbx_seq_one_letter_code
_entity_poly.pdbx_strand_id
1 'polypeptide(L)' 'MPEYSISWTIEIDAETPVHAAYKALAVQRDPESWATVFTVHTDDGDVVVDLNPRQPGPLSLSGP' A
#
# COMPACT_ATOMS: atom_id res chain seq x y z
N MET A 1 15.91 -15.57 6.97
CA MET A 1 14.87 -15.18 5.99
C MET A 1 15.12 -13.72 5.64
N PRO A 2 14.87 -13.28 4.41
CA PRO A 2 14.97 -11.86 4.07
C PRO A 2 13.99 -11.03 4.91
N GLU A 3 14.38 -9.80 5.23
CA GLU A 3 13.57 -8.81 5.93
C GLU A 3 12.94 -7.87 4.89
N TYR A 4 11.66 -7.55 5.05
CA TYR A 4 10.93 -6.68 4.13
C TYR A 4 10.20 -5.59 4.91
N SER A 5 10.31 -4.35 4.46
CA SER A 5 9.44 -3.27 4.91
C SER A 5 8.38 -3.04 3.83
N ILE A 6 7.11 -3.09 4.24
CA ILE A 6 5.97 -2.97 3.32
C ILE A 6 5.15 -1.76 3.75
N SER A 7 4.86 -0.88 2.81
CA SER A 7 3.98 0.26 2.99
C SER A 7 2.83 0.23 1.97
N TRP A 8 1.71 0.84 2.33
CA TRP A 8 0.59 1.10 1.43
C TRP A 8 0.11 2.53 1.67
N THR A 9 -0.34 3.19 0.61
CA THR A 9 -0.77 4.59 0.66
C THR A 9 -2.25 4.69 0.35
N ILE A 10 -2.94 5.52 1.11
CA ILE A 10 -4.34 5.87 0.89
C ILE A 10 -4.55 7.36 1.02
N GLU A 11 -5.48 7.87 0.23
CA GLU A 11 -5.97 9.23 0.34
C GLU A 11 -7.28 9.20 1.14
N ILE A 12 -7.32 9.95 2.24
CA ILE A 12 -8.48 10.02 3.13
C ILE A 12 -8.75 11.47 3.50
N ASP A 13 -9.99 11.90 3.33
CA ASP A 13 -10.48 13.16 3.86
C ASP A 13 -10.76 13.06 5.37
N ALA A 14 -10.23 14.00 6.16
CA ALA A 14 -10.50 14.11 7.58
C ALA A 14 -10.33 15.54 8.10
N GLU A 15 -11.05 15.85 9.17
CA GLU A 15 -11.01 17.19 9.81
C GLU A 15 -9.73 17.44 10.61
N THR A 16 -9.04 16.37 11.06
CA THR A 16 -7.77 16.46 11.80
C THR A 16 -6.85 15.27 11.48
N PRO A 17 -5.53 15.38 11.72
CA PRO A 17 -4.60 14.27 11.51
C PRO A 17 -4.92 13.01 12.32
N VAL A 18 -5.39 13.17 13.57
CA VAL A 18 -5.77 12.03 14.42
C VAL A 18 -7.02 11.33 13.87
N HIS A 19 -7.99 12.08 13.38
CA HIS A 19 -9.17 11.51 12.71
C HIS A 19 -8.79 10.75 11.44
N ALA A 20 -7.86 11.28 10.63
CA ALA A 20 -7.32 10.59 9.45
C ALA A 20 -6.70 9.24 9.84
N ALA A 21 -5.90 9.20 10.91
CA ALA A 21 -5.29 7.96 11.40
C ALA A 21 -6.32 6.93 11.85
N TYR A 22 -7.38 7.34 12.54
CA TYR A 22 -8.47 6.43 12.92
C TYR A 22 -9.22 5.86 11.70
N LYS A 23 -9.49 6.69 10.69
CA LYS A 23 -10.08 6.23 9.43
C LYS A 23 -9.16 5.25 8.70
N ALA A 24 -7.87 5.57 8.61
CA ALA A 24 -6.88 4.67 8.00
C ALA A 24 -6.80 3.32 8.72
N LEU A 25 -6.79 3.33 10.06
CA LEU A 25 -6.79 2.11 10.87
C LEU A 25 -8.05 1.25 10.64
N ALA A 26 -9.21 1.89 10.50
CA ALA A 26 -10.45 1.19 10.20
C ALA A 26 -10.37 0.48 8.84
N VAL A 27 -9.90 1.17 7.79
CA VAL A 27 -9.70 0.58 6.45
C VAL A 27 -8.67 -0.57 6.50
N GLN A 28 -7.60 -0.42 7.29
CA GLN A 28 -6.56 -1.45 7.41
C GLN A 28 -7.06 -2.72 8.13
N ARG A 29 -8.04 -2.59 9.03
CA ARG A 29 -8.59 -3.70 9.82
C ARG A 29 -9.84 -4.32 9.20
N ASP A 30 -10.42 -3.67 8.20
CA ASP A 30 -11.61 -4.16 7.53
C ASP A 30 -11.25 -5.37 6.65
N PRO A 31 -11.77 -6.58 6.95
CA PRO A 31 -11.50 -7.78 6.17
C PRO A 31 -12.08 -7.72 4.75
N GLU A 32 -12.98 -6.78 4.45
CA GLU A 32 -13.52 -6.52 3.12
C GLU A 32 -12.78 -5.39 2.38
N SER A 33 -11.84 -4.69 3.03
CA SER A 33 -11.02 -3.67 2.40
C SER A 33 -10.00 -4.28 1.46
N TRP A 34 -9.98 -3.81 0.21
CA TRP A 34 -9.11 -4.33 -0.85
C TRP A 34 -8.06 -3.28 -1.24
N ALA A 35 -7.06 -3.10 -0.38
CA ALA A 35 -5.82 -2.46 -0.81
C ALA A 35 -5.14 -3.35 -1.86
N THR A 36 -4.94 -2.81 -3.06
CA THR A 36 -4.36 -3.57 -4.19
C THR A 36 -2.94 -3.13 -4.51
N VAL A 37 -2.54 -1.90 -4.19
CA VAL A 37 -1.20 -1.37 -4.51
C VAL A 37 -0.36 -1.23 -3.25
N PHE A 38 0.87 -1.75 -3.29
CA PHE A 38 1.81 -1.74 -2.18
C PHE A 38 3.20 -1.33 -2.66
N THR A 39 3.95 -0.64 -1.81
CA THR A 39 5.39 -0.41 -2.03
C THR A 39 6.18 -1.35 -1.11
N VAL A 40 7.04 -2.16 -1.71
CA VAL A 40 7.94 -3.08 -1.01
C VAL A 40 9.34 -2.50 -1.04
N HIS A 41 9.89 -2.20 0.13
CA HIS A 41 11.25 -1.69 0.27
C HIS A 41 12.21 -2.87 0.44
N THR A 42 13.19 -2.96 -0.45
CA THR A 42 14.24 -3.99 -0.45
C THR A 42 15.62 -3.34 -0.50
N ASP A 43 16.69 -4.12 -0.24
CA ASP A 43 18.06 -3.63 -0.35
C ASP A 43 18.41 -3.16 -1.78
N ASP A 44 17.74 -3.72 -2.79
CA ASP A 44 17.92 -3.38 -4.21
C ASP A 44 17.05 -2.19 -4.67
N GLY A 45 16.20 -1.65 -3.79
CA GLY A 45 15.30 -0.53 -4.05
C GLY A 45 13.82 -0.83 -3.79
N ASP A 46 12.97 0.14 -4.16
CA ASP A 46 11.53 0.09 -3.97
C ASP A 46 10.82 -0.55 -5.16
N VAL A 47 9.91 -1.48 -4.89
CA VAL A 47 9.07 -2.13 -5.90
C VAL A 47 7.60 -1.85 -5.61
N VAL A 48 6.89 -1.27 -6.57
CA VAL A 48 5.43 -1.09 -6.49
C VAL A 48 4.74 -2.34 -7.03
N VAL A 49 3.95 -3.01 -6.18
CA VAL A 49 3.23 -4.24 -6.48
C VAL A 49 1.73 -3.96 -6.51
N ASP A 50 1.10 -4.17 -7.67
CA ASP A 50 -0.35 -4.19 -7.82
C ASP A 50 -0.88 -5.65 -7.79
N LEU A 51 -1.67 -5.96 -6.78
CA LEU A 51 -2.31 -7.25 -6.52
C LEU A 51 -3.77 -7.30 -6.97
N ASN A 52 -4.24 -6.32 -7.76
CA ASN A 52 -5.60 -6.32 -8.29
C ASN A 52 -5.82 -7.55 -9.19
N PRO A 53 -6.68 -8.52 -8.78
CA PRO A 53 -6.86 -9.76 -9.53
C PRO A 53 -7.56 -9.55 -10.88
N ARG A 54 -8.12 -8.36 -11.13
CA ARG A 54 -8.78 -8.00 -12.39
C ARG A 54 -7.84 -7.34 -13.40
N GLN A 55 -6.59 -7.07 -13.02
CA GLN A 55 -5.61 -6.42 -13.87
C GLN A 55 -4.23 -7.09 -13.73
N PRO A 56 -4.01 -8.26 -14.35
CA PRO A 56 -2.69 -8.89 -14.36
C PRO A 56 -1.81 -8.18 -15.40
N GLY A 57 -1.05 -7.18 -14.99
CA GLY A 57 -0.16 -6.40 -15.88
C GLY A 57 1.06 -5.86 -15.14
N PRO A 58 2.23 -5.73 -15.81
CA PRO A 58 3.52 -5.91 -15.17
C PRO A 58 3.86 -4.80 -14.20
N LEU A 59 4.63 -5.17 -13.17
CA LEU A 59 5.32 -4.27 -12.25
C LEU A 59 6.05 -3.21 -13.07
N SER A 60 5.58 -1.95 -13.02
CA SER A 60 6.38 -0.84 -13.49
C SER A 60 7.52 -0.67 -12.49
N LEU A 61 8.68 -1.27 -12.81
CA LEU A 61 9.95 -0.91 -12.19
C LEU A 61 10.26 0.51 -12.65
N SER A 62 9.67 1.47 -11.95
CA SER A 62 9.91 2.88 -12.17
C SER A 62 11.24 3.21 -11.48
N GLY A 63 12.31 3.32 -12.25
CA GLY A 63 13.56 3.94 -11.84
C GLY A 63 14.22 4.60 -13.06
N PRO A 64 15.00 5.68 -12.89
CA PRO A 64 15.39 6.38 -11.66
C PRO A 64 14.47 7.55 -11.29
#